data_AF-A0A158QE62-F1
#
_entry.id   AF-A0A158QE62-F1
#
_cell.length_a   1.000
_cell.length_b   1.000
_cell.length_c   1.000
_cell.angle_alpha   90.00
_cell.angle_beta   90.00
_cell.angle_gamma   90.00
#
_symmetry.space_group_name_H-M   'P 1'
#
loop_
_entity.id
_entity.type
_entity.pdbx_description
1 polymer ?
#
loop_
_entity_poly.entity_id
_entity_poly.type
_entity_poly.pdbx_seq_one_letter_code
_entity_poly.pdbx_strand_id
1 'polypeptide(L)'
;MDSQVDFLQYEYVSSDALNKSDITAAVFDENLRLRQDKERLLEQFRQQIHEIEREKETVRLRLIAVESDYDTQMRELQMEIMTLREEVQQQKRRCVRTNLEYEETLQSLREENVALNNELERANNVAAESTAHVKEIQQHLRSAHVVIQGHVQQIETLRAEIDQLKEDKLTLEQKLQAITEERDSLLTALSDTQQANALLQRENASQELLISHQENELDQLQKAAVLLKNQLQTLNSVGSSTGKAETFKDSGKPDGQSSGPHQSLMGELSALNQDSEDQWWYKHVQLDPSMTEFYEDDGIEIDDASFLAATTTSGRLIRNEETGKTLKMEADSNVLDSSCSSEREFMESFRTEVAEIYQQLRQVCLDVSAQSVNSNLSVSGDCTPDLLARIEWDFRLASLRNVLTDLRGLLQDLVAIPSKVI
;
A
#
# COMPACT_ATOMS: atom_id res chain seq x y z
N MET A 1 73.36 -159.44 61.33
CA MET A 1 71.99 -158.92 61.07
C MET A 1 71.93 -157.40 61.24
N ASP A 2 73.06 -156.67 61.18
CA ASP A 2 73.10 -155.21 61.41
C ASP A 2 73.35 -154.36 60.14
N SER A 3 73.92 -154.91 59.05
CA SER A 3 74.24 -154.12 57.85
C SER A 3 73.07 -153.83 56.90
N GLN A 4 71.92 -154.49 57.05
CA GLN A 4 70.77 -154.29 56.17
C GLN A 4 69.80 -153.21 56.71
N VAL A 5 69.86 -152.94 58.01
CA VAL A 5 69.14 -151.84 58.66
C VAL A 5 69.84 -150.51 58.37
N ASP A 6 71.18 -150.49 58.37
CA ASP A 6 71.96 -149.29 58.02
C ASP A 6 71.78 -148.87 56.55
N PHE A 7 71.62 -149.79 55.60
CA PHE A 7 71.47 -149.47 54.18
C PHE A 7 70.11 -148.87 53.84
N LEU A 8 69.01 -149.44 54.36
CA LEU A 8 67.67 -148.89 54.16
C LEU A 8 67.49 -147.57 54.92
N GLN A 9 68.16 -147.42 56.07
CA GLN A 9 68.22 -146.16 56.78
C GLN A 9 69.06 -145.12 56.00
N TYR A 10 70.13 -145.51 55.31
CA TYR A 10 70.89 -144.62 54.42
C TYR A 10 70.11 -144.21 53.18
N GLU A 11 69.36 -145.12 52.56
CA GLU A 11 68.56 -144.85 51.36
C GLU A 11 67.33 -143.98 51.68
N TYR A 12 66.67 -144.24 52.82
CA TYR A 12 65.58 -143.40 53.33
C TYR A 12 66.08 -142.02 53.77
N VAL A 13 67.21 -141.94 54.48
CA VAL A 13 67.82 -140.67 54.88
C VAL A 13 68.36 -139.89 53.67
N SER A 14 68.90 -140.57 52.65
CA SER A 14 69.33 -139.94 51.40
C SER A 14 68.15 -139.46 50.55
N SER A 15 67.06 -140.22 50.49
CA SER A 15 65.84 -139.80 49.78
C SER A 15 65.15 -138.65 50.51
N ASP A 16 65.09 -138.68 51.84
CA ASP A 16 64.55 -137.59 52.67
C ASP A 16 65.47 -136.35 52.64
N ALA A 17 66.80 -136.51 52.58
CA ALA A 17 67.75 -135.41 52.38
C ALA A 17 67.66 -134.80 50.98
N LEU A 18 67.47 -135.61 49.94
CA LEU A 18 67.23 -135.13 48.57
C LEU A 18 65.87 -134.42 48.46
N ASN A 19 64.80 -134.99 49.01
CA ASN A 19 63.49 -134.35 49.06
C ASN A 19 63.56 -133.03 49.85
N LYS A 20 64.29 -132.99 50.97
CA LYS A 20 64.56 -131.74 51.71
C LYS A 20 65.35 -130.75 50.87
N SER A 21 66.36 -131.20 50.11
CA SER A 21 67.13 -130.37 49.19
C SER A 21 66.23 -129.77 48.10
N ASP A 22 65.37 -130.58 47.47
CA ASP A 22 64.45 -130.16 46.42
C ASP A 22 63.37 -129.20 46.96
N ILE A 23 62.86 -129.44 48.17
CA ILE A 23 61.96 -128.50 48.87
C ILE A 23 62.70 -127.20 49.18
N THR A 24 63.94 -127.25 49.67
CA THR A 24 64.73 -126.03 49.93
C THR A 24 65.06 -125.27 48.66
N ALA A 25 65.30 -125.96 47.55
CA ALA A 25 65.52 -125.36 46.24
C ALA A 25 64.25 -124.69 45.71
N ALA A 26 63.09 -125.36 45.77
CA ALA A 26 61.81 -124.78 45.39
C ALA A 26 61.44 -123.56 46.26
N VAL A 27 61.70 -123.63 47.57
CA VAL A 27 61.52 -122.48 48.48
C VAL A 27 62.49 -121.34 48.15
N PHE A 28 63.73 -121.66 47.78
CA PHE A 28 64.70 -120.66 47.35
C PHE A 28 64.29 -119.97 46.04
N ASP A 29 63.85 -120.74 45.04
CA ASP A 29 63.37 -120.22 43.77
C ASP A 29 62.13 -119.36 43.93
N GLU A 30 61.17 -119.77 44.77
CA GLU A 30 59.99 -118.95 45.08
C GLU A 30 60.38 -117.67 45.84
N ASN A 31 61.31 -117.75 46.80
CA ASN A 31 61.85 -116.55 47.46
C ASN A 31 62.57 -115.62 46.46
N LEU A 32 63.30 -116.17 45.49
CA LEU A 32 63.95 -115.40 44.44
C LEU A 32 62.91 -114.73 43.53
N ARG A 33 61.86 -115.46 43.13
CA ARG A 33 60.73 -114.93 42.37
C ARG A 33 60.02 -113.82 43.13
N LEU A 34 59.71 -114.02 44.41
CA LEU A 34 59.11 -113.00 45.28
C LEU A 34 60.00 -111.76 45.42
N ARG A 35 61.32 -111.92 45.48
CA ARG A 35 62.26 -110.78 45.48
C ARG A 35 62.22 -110.01 44.16
N GLN A 36 62.23 -110.71 43.03
CA GLN A 36 62.12 -110.08 41.70
C GLN A 36 60.76 -109.39 41.51
N ASP A 37 59.67 -110.02 41.95
CA ASP A 37 58.33 -109.45 41.89
C ASP A 37 58.23 -108.20 42.80
N LYS A 38 58.81 -108.25 44.01
CA LYS A 38 58.93 -107.09 44.90
C LYS A 38 59.73 -105.96 44.27
N GLU A 39 60.86 -106.26 43.63
CA GLU A 39 61.70 -105.26 42.96
C GLU A 39 60.97 -104.62 41.77
N ARG A 40 60.29 -105.42 40.95
CA ARG A 40 59.43 -104.92 39.86
C ARG A 40 58.32 -104.03 40.40
N LEU A 41 57.67 -104.42 41.50
CA LEU A 41 56.62 -103.62 42.13
C LEU A 41 57.16 -102.31 42.71
N LEU A 42 58.34 -102.33 43.34
CA LEU A 42 59.00 -101.11 43.84
C LEU A 42 59.35 -100.16 42.70
N GLU A 43 59.82 -100.68 41.56
CA GLU A 43 60.15 -99.86 40.40
C GLU A 43 58.89 -99.26 39.76
N GLN A 44 57.79 -100.01 39.69
CA GLN A 44 56.48 -99.47 39.28
C GLN A 44 56.01 -98.35 40.21
N PHE A 45 56.12 -98.53 41.53
CA PHE A 45 55.77 -97.47 42.49
C PHE A 45 56.67 -96.24 42.35
N ARG A 46 57.97 -96.41 42.08
CA ARG A 46 58.88 -95.28 41.81
C ARG A 46 58.47 -94.52 40.54
N GLN A 47 58.15 -95.24 39.47
CA GLN A 47 57.68 -94.62 38.22
C GLN A 47 56.38 -93.84 38.43
N GLN A 48 55.41 -94.42 39.14
CA GLN A 48 54.17 -93.75 39.50
C GLN A 48 54.40 -92.50 40.36
N ILE A 49 55.30 -92.55 41.34
CA ILE A 49 55.66 -91.37 42.14
C ILE A 49 56.24 -90.27 41.23
N HIS A 50 57.16 -90.62 40.33
CA HIS A 50 57.73 -89.64 39.40
C HIS A 50 56.74 -89.09 38.38
N GLU A 51 55.74 -89.88 37.97
CA GLU A 51 54.63 -89.40 37.13
C GLU A 51 53.77 -88.39 37.90
N ILE A 52 53.35 -88.72 39.11
CA ILE A 52 52.55 -87.84 39.96
C ILE A 52 53.31 -86.55 40.29
N GLU A 53 54.61 -86.63 40.58
CA GLU A 53 55.45 -85.44 40.83
C GLU A 53 55.54 -84.53 39.61
N ARG A 54 55.70 -85.11 38.40
CA ARG A 54 55.71 -84.34 37.14
C ARG A 54 54.35 -83.71 36.85
N GLU A 55 53.26 -84.44 37.03
CA GLU A 55 51.90 -83.93 36.85
C GLU A 55 51.60 -82.80 37.84
N LYS A 56 51.96 -82.98 39.12
CA LYS A 56 51.83 -81.95 40.15
C LYS A 56 52.56 -80.66 39.76
N GLU A 57 53.82 -80.73 39.32
CA GLU A 57 54.54 -79.53 38.91
C GLU A 57 53.94 -78.92 37.65
N THR A 58 53.51 -79.74 36.70
CA THR A 58 52.82 -79.26 35.48
C THR A 58 51.55 -78.51 35.81
N VAL A 59 50.71 -79.04 36.71
CA VAL A 59 49.48 -78.38 37.18
C VAL A 59 49.82 -77.10 37.94
N ARG A 60 50.86 -77.10 38.78
CA ARG A 60 51.32 -75.92 39.52
C ARG A 60 51.73 -74.78 38.58
N LEU A 61 52.52 -75.09 37.56
CA LEU A 61 52.95 -74.10 36.57
C LEU A 61 51.78 -73.58 35.72
N ARG A 62 50.84 -74.46 35.35
CA ARG A 62 49.61 -74.04 34.65
C ARG A 62 48.75 -73.12 35.52
N LEU A 63 48.63 -73.41 36.81
CA LEU A 63 47.90 -72.56 37.75
C LEU A 63 48.53 -71.16 37.82
N ILE A 64 49.86 -71.07 37.97
CA ILE A 64 50.57 -69.79 37.99
C ILE A 64 50.38 -69.01 36.68
N ALA A 65 50.44 -69.69 35.54
CA ALA A 65 50.21 -69.04 34.24
C ALA A 65 48.80 -68.46 34.14
N VAL A 66 47.79 -69.24 34.52
CA VAL A 66 46.38 -68.80 34.52
C VAL A 66 46.14 -67.67 35.51
N GLU A 67 46.73 -67.72 36.72
CA GLU A 67 46.66 -66.63 37.70
C GLU A 67 47.28 -65.34 37.15
N SER A 68 48.45 -65.43 36.51
CA SER A 68 49.13 -64.30 35.86
C SER A 68 48.31 -63.69 34.71
N ASP A 69 47.62 -64.53 33.92
CA ASP A 69 46.74 -64.06 32.85
C ASP A 69 45.52 -63.33 33.42
N TYR A 70 44.91 -63.85 34.49
CA TYR A 70 43.82 -63.16 35.19
C TYR A 70 44.27 -61.84 35.82
N ASP A 71 45.47 -61.77 36.42
CA ASP A 71 46.04 -60.52 36.94
C ASP A 71 46.30 -59.49 35.84
N THR A 72 46.65 -59.95 34.63
CA THR A 72 46.85 -59.06 33.47
C THR A 72 45.52 -58.53 32.97
N GLN A 73 44.51 -59.38 32.78
CA GLN A 73 43.16 -58.97 32.40
C GLN A 73 42.54 -58.01 33.43
N MET A 74 42.76 -58.27 34.73
CA MET A 74 42.29 -57.40 35.79
C MET A 74 42.91 -56.00 35.70
N ARG A 75 44.22 -55.90 35.42
CA ARG A 75 44.91 -54.63 35.25
C ARG A 75 44.43 -53.87 34.00
N GLU A 76 44.20 -54.58 32.90
CA GLU A 76 43.65 -54.00 31.67
C GLU A 76 42.25 -53.42 31.91
N LEU A 77 41.34 -54.19 32.51
CA LEU A 77 39.99 -53.72 32.85
C LEU A 77 40.01 -52.54 33.83
N GLN A 78 40.92 -52.54 34.81
CA GLN A 78 41.08 -51.41 35.72
C GLN A 78 41.52 -50.15 34.97
N MET A 79 42.43 -50.28 34.00
CA MET A 79 42.88 -49.17 33.16
C MET A 79 41.75 -48.66 32.24
N GLU A 80 40.99 -49.57 31.63
CA GLU A 80 39.80 -49.23 30.83
C GLU A 80 38.76 -48.47 31.67
N ILE A 81 38.49 -48.91 32.91
CA ILE A 81 37.58 -48.20 33.82
C ILE A 81 38.10 -46.80 34.13
N MET A 82 39.41 -46.63 34.34
CA MET A 82 39.99 -45.31 34.60
C MET A 82 39.90 -44.39 33.38
N THR A 83 40.25 -44.87 32.20
CA THR A 83 40.16 -44.11 30.94
C THR A 83 38.72 -43.71 30.62
N LEU A 84 37.76 -44.64 30.70
CA LEU A 84 36.34 -44.34 30.50
C LEU A 84 35.82 -43.29 31.49
N ARG A 85 36.25 -43.33 32.75
CA ARG A 85 35.89 -42.30 33.74
C ARG A 85 36.44 -40.93 33.37
N GLU A 86 37.69 -40.86 32.90
CA GLU A 86 38.31 -39.61 32.45
C GLU A 86 37.62 -39.05 31.19
N GLU A 87 37.30 -39.90 30.23
CA GLU A 87 36.58 -39.52 29.01
C GLU A 87 35.18 -38.97 29.32
N VAL A 88 34.42 -39.63 30.21
CA VAL A 88 33.11 -39.14 30.66
C VAL A 88 33.23 -37.79 31.34
N GLN A 89 34.22 -37.60 32.21
CA GLN A 89 34.45 -36.30 32.86
C GLN A 89 34.88 -35.22 31.86
N GLN A 90 35.68 -35.57 30.85
CA GLN A 90 36.09 -34.65 29.81
C GLN A 90 34.90 -34.27 28.92
N GLN A 91 34.05 -35.22 28.54
CA GLN A 91 32.84 -34.99 27.77
C GLN A 91 31.86 -34.10 28.54
N LYS A 92 31.68 -34.34 29.85
CA LYS A 92 30.87 -33.48 30.72
C LYS A 92 31.38 -32.04 30.74
N ARG A 93 32.70 -31.83 30.87
CA ARG A 93 33.31 -30.49 30.81
C ARG A 93 33.13 -29.83 29.45
N ARG A 94 33.32 -30.57 28.35
CA ARG A 94 33.10 -30.06 26.99
C ARG A 94 31.65 -29.63 26.79
N CYS A 95 30.68 -30.45 27.22
CA CYS A 95 29.26 -30.16 27.12
C CYS A 95 28.87 -28.88 27.88
N VAL A 96 29.36 -28.71 29.12
CA VAL A 96 29.12 -27.48 29.89
C VAL A 96 29.71 -26.26 29.18
N ARG A 97 30.93 -26.36 28.64
CA ARG A 97 31.56 -25.26 27.92
C ARG A 97 30.80 -24.89 26.64
N THR A 98 30.41 -25.88 25.83
CA THR A 98 29.62 -25.61 24.62
C THR A 98 28.27 -24.99 24.96
N ASN A 99 27.61 -25.43 26.04
CA ASN A 99 26.35 -24.82 26.47
C ASN A 99 26.53 -23.36 26.87
N LEU A 100 27.63 -23.02 27.56
CA LEU A 100 27.94 -21.64 27.91
C LEU A 100 28.20 -20.78 26.66
N GLU A 101 28.96 -21.29 25.69
CA GLU A 101 29.16 -20.62 24.39
C GLU A 101 27.83 -20.43 23.62
N TYR A 102 26.93 -21.43 23.65
CA TYR A 102 25.59 -21.31 23.09
C TYR A 102 24.74 -20.27 23.82
N GLU A 103 24.80 -20.20 25.15
CA GLU A 103 24.09 -19.19 25.94
C GLU A 103 24.60 -17.78 25.66
N GLU A 104 25.92 -17.59 25.56
CA GLU A 104 26.54 -16.30 25.22
C GLU A 104 26.15 -15.82 23.80
N THR A 105 26.21 -16.71 22.80
CA THR A 105 25.79 -16.37 21.43
C THR A 105 24.31 -16.05 21.36
N LEU A 106 23.47 -16.82 22.06
CA LEU A 106 22.03 -16.58 22.13
C LEU A 106 21.72 -15.25 22.82
N GLN A 107 22.46 -14.90 23.88
CA GLN A 107 22.33 -13.60 24.54
C GLN A 107 22.73 -12.45 23.61
N SER A 108 23.85 -12.54 22.90
CA SER A 108 24.27 -11.54 21.92
C SER A 108 23.21 -11.32 20.83
N LEU A 109 22.63 -12.40 20.29
CA LEU A 109 21.58 -12.31 19.27
C LEU A 109 20.28 -11.70 19.81
N ARG A 110 19.95 -11.93 21.09
CA ARG A 110 18.81 -11.28 21.75
C ARG A 110 19.05 -9.79 21.94
N GLU A 111 20.24 -9.40 22.38
CA GLU A 111 20.61 -8.00 22.57
C GLU A 111 20.61 -7.24 21.23
N GLU A 112 21.14 -7.85 20.17
CA GLU A 112 21.08 -7.30 18.81
C GLU A 112 19.64 -7.17 18.29
N ASN A 113 18.80 -8.19 18.49
CA ASN A 113 17.38 -8.11 18.12
C ASN A 113 16.66 -6.98 18.85
N VAL A 114 16.89 -6.81 20.16
CA VAL A 114 16.30 -5.72 20.93
C VAL A 114 16.80 -4.37 20.42
N ALA A 115 18.09 -4.24 20.09
CA ALA A 115 18.64 -3.02 19.53
C ALA A 115 18.02 -2.65 18.17
N LEU A 116 17.90 -3.62 17.26
CA LEU A 116 17.25 -3.46 15.95
C LEU A 116 15.76 -3.11 16.09
N ASN A 117 15.05 -3.77 17.01
CA ASN A 117 13.64 -3.47 17.26
C ASN A 117 13.45 -2.03 17.78
N ASN A 118 14.35 -1.56 18.66
CA ASN A 118 14.32 -0.17 19.12
C ASN A 118 14.64 0.82 17.99
N GLU A 119 15.50 0.46 17.04
CA GLU A 119 15.79 1.28 15.86
C GLU A 119 14.58 1.34 14.90
N LEU A 120 13.93 0.21 14.69
CA LEU A 120 12.67 0.13 13.94
C LEU A 120 11.58 1.00 14.59
N GLU A 121 11.43 0.93 15.91
CA GLU A 121 10.46 1.75 16.65
C GLU A 121 10.76 3.26 16.52
N ARG A 122 12.03 3.65 16.63
CA ARG A 122 12.45 5.04 16.38
C ARG A 122 12.14 5.49 14.96
N ALA A 123 12.45 4.67 13.95
CA ALA A 123 12.14 4.98 12.56
C ALA A 123 10.63 5.11 12.32
N ASN A 124 9.83 4.24 12.93
CA ASN A 124 8.38 4.29 12.87
C ASN A 124 7.82 5.57 13.53
N ASN A 125 8.37 5.98 14.68
CA ASN A 125 7.97 7.23 15.33
C ASN A 125 8.29 8.46 14.46
N VAL A 126 9.48 8.51 13.87
CA VAL A 126 9.87 9.59 12.93
C VAL A 126 8.97 9.59 11.69
N ALA A 127 8.62 8.42 11.15
CA ALA A 127 7.68 8.30 10.04
C ALA A 127 6.28 8.79 10.46
N ALA A 128 5.79 8.41 11.64
CA ALA A 128 4.51 8.88 12.15
C ALA A 128 4.49 10.42 12.33
N GLU A 129 5.53 11.01 12.90
CA GLU A 129 5.69 12.47 13.02
C GLU A 129 5.70 13.16 11.64
N SER A 130 6.46 12.62 10.69
CA SER A 130 6.49 13.15 9.32
C SER A 130 5.12 13.09 8.64
N THR A 131 4.39 11.98 8.78
CA THR A 131 3.03 11.86 8.24
C THR A 131 2.05 12.83 8.91
N ALA A 132 2.22 13.12 10.20
CA ALA A 132 1.42 14.11 10.91
C ALA A 132 1.68 15.53 10.35
N HIS A 133 2.94 15.91 10.13
CA HIS A 133 3.28 17.19 9.51
C HIS A 133 2.75 17.33 8.09
N VAL A 134 2.79 16.27 7.29
CA VAL A 134 2.20 16.28 5.94
C VAL A 134 0.69 16.50 6.02
N LYS A 135 -0.02 15.85 6.95
CA LYS A 135 -1.46 16.05 7.16
C LYS A 135 -1.78 17.48 7.61
N GLU A 136 -0.97 18.05 8.49
CA GLU A 136 -1.10 19.45 8.94
C GLU A 136 -0.93 20.43 7.77
N ILE A 137 0.11 20.27 6.96
CA ILE A 137 0.34 21.09 5.75
C ILE A 137 -0.82 20.94 4.76
N GLN A 138 -1.31 19.72 4.52
CA GLN A 138 -2.48 19.48 3.67
C GLN A 138 -3.72 20.20 4.21
N GLN A 139 -3.93 20.22 5.52
CA GLN A 139 -5.04 20.95 6.14
C GLN A 139 -4.88 22.47 5.95
N HIS A 140 -3.68 23.01 6.10
CA HIS A 140 -3.39 24.43 5.81
C HIS A 140 -3.64 24.79 4.34
N LEU A 141 -3.27 23.92 3.41
CA LEU A 141 -3.54 24.13 1.99
C LEU A 141 -5.04 24.09 1.68
N ARG A 142 -5.79 23.15 2.27
CA ARG A 142 -7.25 23.08 2.13
C ARG A 142 -7.93 24.33 2.70
N SER A 143 -7.51 24.81 3.87
CA SER A 143 -8.09 26.03 4.46
C SER A 143 -7.77 27.27 3.63
N ALA A 144 -6.53 27.40 3.15
CA ALA A 144 -6.13 28.47 2.24
C ALA A 144 -6.95 28.44 0.93
N HIS A 145 -7.19 27.25 0.36
CA HIS A 145 -8.04 27.08 -0.81
C HIS A 145 -9.47 27.60 -0.56
N VAL A 146 -10.08 27.25 0.57
CA VAL A 146 -11.43 27.73 0.93
C VAL A 146 -11.45 29.26 1.07
N VAL A 147 -10.44 29.86 1.70
CA VAL A 147 -10.33 31.33 1.81
C VAL A 147 -10.20 31.99 0.44
N ILE A 148 -9.33 31.47 -0.43
CA ILE A 148 -9.15 31.97 -1.79
C ILE A 148 -10.46 31.85 -2.58
N GLN A 149 -11.16 30.72 -2.48
CA GLN A 149 -12.45 30.52 -3.12
C GLN A 149 -13.49 31.55 -2.64
N GLY A 150 -13.50 31.87 -1.34
CA GLY A 150 -14.34 32.94 -0.80
C GLY A 150 -13.99 34.32 -1.37
N HIS A 151 -12.70 34.65 -1.49
CA HIS A 151 -12.26 35.90 -2.13
C HIS A 151 -12.64 35.95 -3.62
N VAL A 152 -12.53 34.83 -4.34
CA VAL A 152 -12.94 34.75 -5.76
C VAL A 152 -14.44 35.01 -5.90
N GLN A 153 -15.27 34.38 -5.08
CA GLN A 153 -16.71 34.63 -5.06
C GLN A 153 -17.04 36.10 -4.75
N GLN A 154 -16.33 36.71 -3.79
CA GLN A 154 -16.50 38.13 -3.49
C GLN A 154 -16.12 39.03 -4.68
N ILE A 155 -15.03 38.71 -5.40
CA ILE A 155 -14.64 39.41 -6.62
C ILE A 155 -15.70 39.26 -7.71
N GLU A 156 -16.29 38.08 -7.87
CA GLU A 156 -17.38 37.83 -8.82
C GLU A 156 -18.62 38.67 -8.48
N THR A 157 -19.00 38.76 -7.20
CA THR A 157 -20.11 39.62 -6.77
C THR A 157 -19.86 41.10 -7.05
N LEU A 158 -18.64 41.59 -6.78
CA LEU A 158 -18.27 42.99 -7.05
C LEU A 158 -18.23 43.28 -8.54
N ARG A 159 -17.78 42.33 -9.38
CA ARG A 159 -17.83 42.46 -10.84
C ARG A 159 -19.27 42.59 -11.33
N ALA A 160 -20.19 41.75 -10.84
CA ALA A 160 -21.60 41.84 -11.17
C ALA A 160 -22.21 43.20 -10.75
N GLU A 161 -21.87 43.71 -9.56
CA GLU A 161 -22.30 45.03 -9.10
C GLU A 161 -21.75 46.16 -9.99
N ILE A 162 -20.47 46.11 -10.37
CA ILE A 162 -19.87 47.08 -11.30
C ILE A 162 -20.59 47.07 -12.65
N ASP A 163 -20.92 45.90 -13.19
CA ASP A 163 -21.59 45.79 -14.48
C ASP A 163 -23.04 46.31 -14.40
N GLN A 164 -23.75 46.07 -13.29
CA GLN A 164 -25.05 46.69 -13.03
C GLN A 164 -24.95 48.23 -12.99
N LEU A 165 -23.95 48.77 -12.28
CA LEU A 165 -23.74 50.22 -12.20
C LEU A 165 -23.38 50.83 -13.57
N LYS A 166 -22.66 50.09 -14.43
CA LYS A 166 -22.39 50.53 -15.81
C LYS A 166 -23.67 50.58 -16.64
N GLU A 167 -24.53 49.58 -16.51
CA GLU A 167 -25.83 49.56 -17.20
C GLU A 167 -26.70 50.73 -16.72
N ASP A 168 -26.84 50.92 -15.40
CA ASP A 168 -27.58 52.04 -14.82
C ASP A 168 -27.02 53.39 -15.30
N LYS A 169 -25.70 53.55 -15.33
CA LYS A 169 -25.04 54.74 -15.89
C LYS A 169 -25.42 54.95 -17.36
N LEU A 170 -25.36 53.91 -18.18
CA LEU A 170 -25.71 53.98 -19.60
C LEU A 170 -27.19 54.39 -19.80
N THR A 171 -28.10 53.85 -18.98
CA THR A 171 -29.51 54.27 -19.03
C THR A 171 -29.71 55.74 -18.63
N LEU A 172 -28.95 56.24 -17.65
CA LEU A 172 -28.99 57.65 -17.25
C LEU A 172 -28.39 58.57 -18.31
N GLU A 173 -27.29 58.15 -18.95
CA GLU A 173 -26.71 58.88 -20.09
C GLU A 173 -27.69 58.97 -21.27
N GLN A 174 -28.41 57.89 -21.58
CA GLN A 174 -29.47 57.90 -22.60
C GLN A 174 -30.63 58.84 -22.24
N LYS A 175 -31.10 58.82 -20.99
CA LYS A 175 -32.15 59.74 -20.51
C LYS A 175 -31.70 61.20 -20.59
N LEU A 176 -30.46 61.48 -20.19
CA LEU A 176 -29.89 62.82 -20.25
C LEU A 176 -29.75 63.30 -21.70
N GLN A 177 -29.34 62.43 -22.61
CA GLN A 177 -29.28 62.72 -24.04
C GLN A 177 -30.68 63.07 -24.59
N ALA A 178 -31.70 62.28 -24.27
CA ALA A 178 -33.08 62.55 -24.69
C ALA A 178 -33.60 63.92 -24.19
N ILE A 179 -33.35 64.27 -22.92
CA ILE A 179 -33.72 65.59 -22.37
C ILE A 179 -32.96 66.72 -23.06
N THR A 180 -31.69 66.48 -23.41
CA THR A 180 -30.84 67.44 -24.12
C THR A 180 -31.38 67.70 -25.53
N GLU A 181 -31.79 66.65 -26.24
CA GLU A 181 -32.42 66.73 -27.56
C GLU A 181 -33.79 67.44 -27.51
N GLU A 182 -34.62 67.14 -26.51
CA GLU A 182 -35.88 67.86 -26.27
C GLU A 182 -35.64 69.35 -25.99
N ARG A 183 -34.67 69.68 -25.13
CA ARG A 183 -34.29 71.08 -24.85
C ARG A 183 -33.85 71.80 -26.12
N ASP A 184 -33.02 71.19 -26.94
CA ASP A 184 -32.51 71.82 -28.17
C ASP A 184 -33.65 72.00 -29.20
N SER A 185 -34.59 71.05 -29.25
CA SER A 185 -35.83 71.17 -30.03
C SER A 185 -36.72 72.32 -29.52
N LEU A 186 -36.84 72.51 -28.21
CA LEU A 186 -37.58 73.63 -27.62
C LEU A 186 -36.89 74.98 -27.85
N LEU A 187 -35.55 75.03 -27.81
CA LEU A 187 -34.78 76.25 -28.08
C LEU A 187 -34.91 76.68 -29.55
N THR A 188 -34.90 75.73 -30.49
CA THR A 188 -35.15 76.02 -31.91
C THR A 188 -36.59 76.53 -32.12
N ALA A 189 -37.60 75.89 -31.53
CA ALA A 189 -38.97 76.38 -31.56
C ALA A 189 -39.14 77.77 -30.91
N LEU A 190 -38.39 78.06 -29.83
CA LEU A 190 -38.38 79.38 -29.19
C LEU A 190 -37.75 80.44 -30.10
N SER A 191 -36.65 80.11 -30.78
CA SER A 191 -36.02 80.97 -31.79
C SER A 191 -37.00 81.31 -32.93
N ASP A 192 -37.68 80.29 -33.47
CA ASP A 192 -38.64 80.46 -34.56
C ASP A 192 -39.85 81.34 -34.14
N THR A 193 -40.38 81.12 -32.94
CA THR A 193 -41.47 81.95 -32.40
C THR A 193 -41.02 83.37 -32.07
N GLN A 194 -39.80 83.58 -31.59
CA GLN A 194 -39.20 84.91 -31.41
C GLN A 194 -39.04 85.63 -32.75
N GLN A 195 -38.56 84.94 -33.79
CA GLN A 195 -38.45 85.50 -35.14
C GLN A 195 -39.84 85.87 -35.70
N ALA A 196 -40.84 85.00 -35.55
CA ALA A 196 -42.21 85.28 -35.95
C ALA A 196 -42.79 86.49 -35.20
N ASN A 197 -42.56 86.60 -33.89
CA ASN A 197 -42.98 87.75 -33.08
C ASN A 197 -42.30 89.05 -33.53
N ALA A 198 -41.00 89.02 -33.83
CA ALA A 198 -40.29 90.20 -34.35
C ALA A 198 -40.87 90.67 -35.70
N LEU A 199 -41.27 89.75 -36.58
CA LEU A 199 -41.96 90.08 -37.84
C LEU A 199 -43.33 90.71 -37.57
N LEU A 200 -44.13 90.12 -36.67
CA LEU A 200 -45.43 90.66 -36.27
C LEU A 200 -45.33 92.05 -35.63
N GLN A 201 -44.32 92.29 -34.78
CA GLN A 201 -44.07 93.61 -34.20
C GLN A 201 -43.73 94.66 -35.27
N ARG A 202 -42.92 94.29 -36.27
CA ARG A 202 -42.61 95.16 -37.40
C ARG A 202 -43.85 95.48 -38.24
N GLU A 203 -44.71 94.49 -38.45
CA GLU A 203 -45.98 94.67 -39.15
C GLU A 203 -46.92 95.59 -38.34
N ASN A 204 -47.09 95.35 -37.04
CA ASN A 204 -47.87 96.21 -36.15
C ASN A 204 -47.36 97.65 -36.15
N ALA A 205 -46.05 97.87 -36.04
CA ALA A 205 -45.47 99.21 -36.12
C ALA A 205 -45.74 99.88 -37.49
N SER A 206 -45.71 99.12 -38.58
CA SER A 206 -46.09 99.62 -39.91
C SER A 206 -47.58 99.98 -39.98
N GLN A 207 -48.45 99.17 -39.36
CA GLN A 207 -49.88 99.43 -39.29
C GLN A 207 -50.17 100.66 -38.42
N GLU A 208 -49.50 100.84 -37.28
CA GLU A 208 -49.60 102.03 -36.43
C GLU A 208 -49.17 103.30 -37.17
N LEU A 209 -48.07 103.24 -37.94
CA LEU A 209 -47.64 104.36 -38.80
C LEU A 209 -48.70 104.68 -39.87
N LEU A 210 -49.31 103.65 -40.48
CA LEU A 210 -50.38 103.83 -41.45
C LEU A 210 -51.62 104.47 -40.81
N ILE A 211 -52.02 104.00 -39.63
CA ILE A 211 -53.13 104.58 -38.85
C ILE A 211 -52.83 106.03 -38.51
N SER A 212 -51.65 106.35 -37.98
CA SER A 212 -51.25 107.72 -37.66
C SER A 212 -51.24 108.63 -38.90
N HIS A 213 -50.81 108.11 -40.05
CA HIS A 213 -50.89 108.83 -41.31
C HIS A 213 -52.35 109.12 -41.70
N GLN A 214 -53.22 108.11 -41.64
CA GLN A 214 -54.66 108.25 -41.89
C GLN A 214 -55.33 109.22 -40.90
N GLU A 215 -54.98 109.17 -39.62
CA GLU A 215 -55.46 110.10 -38.59
C GLU A 215 -55.04 111.54 -38.93
N ASN A 216 -53.79 111.76 -39.32
CA ASN A 216 -53.31 113.08 -39.75
C ASN A 216 -54.04 113.59 -41.00
N GLU A 217 -54.27 112.73 -41.99
CA GLU A 217 -55.07 113.05 -43.17
C GLU A 217 -56.52 113.39 -42.80
N LEU A 218 -57.14 112.61 -41.92
CA LEU A 218 -58.47 112.89 -41.38
C LEU A 218 -58.51 114.23 -40.65
N ASP A 219 -57.48 114.54 -39.86
CA ASP A 219 -57.33 115.80 -39.14
C ASP A 219 -57.23 116.99 -40.10
N GLN A 220 -56.47 116.84 -41.19
CA GLN A 220 -56.36 117.85 -42.26
C GLN A 220 -57.68 118.02 -43.00
N LEU A 221 -58.35 116.92 -43.35
CA LEU A 221 -59.66 116.94 -43.99
C LEU A 221 -60.71 117.56 -43.07
N GLN A 222 -60.66 117.28 -41.76
CA GLN A 222 -61.57 117.86 -40.78
C GLN A 222 -61.30 119.35 -40.58
N LYS A 223 -60.03 119.79 -40.54
CA LYS A 223 -59.65 121.22 -40.55
C LYS A 223 -60.14 121.92 -41.82
N ALA A 224 -59.96 121.29 -42.99
CA ALA A 224 -60.49 121.79 -44.26
C ALA A 224 -62.03 121.87 -44.24
N ALA A 225 -62.71 120.85 -43.69
CA ALA A 225 -64.15 120.83 -43.52
C ALA A 225 -64.63 121.90 -42.53
N VAL A 226 -63.89 122.17 -41.45
CA VAL A 226 -64.17 123.28 -40.52
C VAL A 226 -63.94 124.63 -41.18
N LEU A 227 -62.89 124.81 -41.98
CA LEU A 227 -62.68 126.03 -42.75
C LEU A 227 -63.80 126.24 -43.78
N LEU A 228 -64.20 125.20 -44.51
CA LEU A 228 -65.35 125.24 -45.41
C LEU A 228 -66.66 125.49 -44.66
N LYS A 229 -66.85 124.90 -43.48
CA LYS A 229 -68.00 125.15 -42.61
C LYS A 229 -68.00 126.58 -42.07
N ASN A 230 -66.84 127.13 -41.73
CA ASN A 230 -66.68 128.52 -41.30
C ASN A 230 -66.89 129.47 -42.47
N GLN A 231 -66.45 129.13 -43.69
CA GLN A 231 -66.76 129.85 -44.92
C GLN A 231 -68.27 129.78 -45.23
N LEU A 232 -68.91 128.62 -45.01
CA LEU A 232 -70.35 128.49 -45.07
C LEU A 232 -71.05 129.29 -43.98
N GLN A 233 -70.51 129.38 -42.76
CA GLN A 233 -71.06 130.19 -41.66
C GLN A 233 -70.82 131.68 -41.85
N THR A 234 -69.73 132.12 -42.47
CA THR A 234 -69.54 133.52 -42.87
C THR A 234 -70.44 133.88 -44.03
N LEU A 235 -70.70 132.96 -44.97
CA LEU A 235 -71.77 133.08 -45.95
C LEU A 235 -73.17 133.07 -45.30
N ASN A 236 -73.37 132.28 -44.24
CA ASN A 236 -74.62 132.25 -43.47
C ASN A 236 -74.80 133.48 -42.55
N SER A 237 -73.72 134.21 -42.20
CA SER A 237 -73.80 135.45 -41.41
C SER A 237 -74.29 136.67 -42.21
N VAL A 238 -74.40 136.51 -43.54
CA VAL A 238 -75.11 137.43 -44.48
C VAL A 238 -76.45 136.83 -44.95
N GLY A 239 -76.87 135.69 -44.39
CA GLY A 239 -78.05 134.95 -44.82
C GLY A 239 -78.86 134.41 -43.64
N SER A 240 -79.86 135.17 -43.24
CA SER A 240 -80.95 134.68 -42.39
C SER A 240 -81.65 133.46 -43.02
N SER A 241 -82.17 132.58 -42.14
CA SER A 241 -83.44 131.82 -42.27
C SER A 241 -83.41 130.30 -42.65
N THR A 242 -83.76 129.49 -41.63
CA THR A 242 -84.86 128.48 -41.58
C THR A 242 -84.71 127.02 -42.08
N GLY A 243 -85.06 126.07 -41.18
CA GLY A 243 -85.59 124.69 -41.42
C GLY A 243 -84.61 123.56 -41.02
N LYS A 244 -84.71 122.76 -39.95
CA LYS A 244 -85.72 121.90 -39.27
C LYS A 244 -86.19 120.63 -40.03
N ALA A 245 -85.90 119.47 -39.39
CA ALA A 245 -86.55 118.14 -39.46
C ALA A 245 -86.37 117.35 -40.79
N GLU A 246 -86.23 116.01 -40.89
CA GLU A 246 -86.51 114.88 -39.99
C GLU A 246 -85.98 113.54 -40.61
N THR A 247 -85.65 112.55 -39.76
CA THR A 247 -85.79 111.07 -39.83
C THR A 247 -85.65 110.21 -41.12
N PHE A 248 -84.78 109.19 -41.06
CA PHE A 248 -84.94 107.78 -41.57
C PHE A 248 -83.76 106.93 -40.97
N LYS A 249 -83.90 106.14 -39.89
CA LYS A 249 -84.26 104.70 -39.80
C LYS A 249 -83.86 103.83 -41.02
N ASP A 250 -82.96 102.85 -40.84
CA ASP A 250 -83.33 101.41 -40.80
C ASP A 250 -82.16 100.47 -40.37
N SER A 251 -82.55 99.41 -39.65
CA SER A 251 -82.00 98.06 -39.45
C SER A 251 -80.49 97.77 -39.56
N GLY A 252 -79.82 97.06 -38.66
CA GLY A 252 -80.30 96.22 -37.57
C GLY A 252 -79.15 95.61 -36.77
N LYS A 253 -79.34 95.53 -35.46
CA LYS A 253 -78.87 94.43 -34.59
C LYS A 253 -79.62 93.13 -35.03
N PRO A 254 -79.18 91.89 -34.70
CA PRO A 254 -78.83 91.55 -33.31
C PRO A 254 -77.85 90.35 -33.10
N ASP A 255 -77.62 90.08 -31.80
CA ASP A 255 -77.35 88.80 -31.13
C ASP A 255 -76.12 87.96 -31.53
N GLY A 256 -75.41 87.28 -30.62
CA GLY A 256 -75.57 86.99 -29.20
C GLY A 256 -74.17 86.69 -28.61
N GLN A 257 -73.95 86.74 -27.30
CA GLN A 257 -74.10 85.57 -26.42
C GLN A 257 -73.46 84.30 -27.02
N SER A 258 -72.55 83.58 -26.38
CA SER A 258 -72.19 83.47 -24.98
C SER A 258 -70.90 82.63 -24.88
N SER A 259 -70.28 82.66 -23.71
CA SER A 259 -69.60 81.53 -23.04
C SER A 259 -68.69 80.60 -23.86
N GLY A 260 -67.43 80.48 -23.42
CA GLY A 260 -66.56 79.34 -23.72
C GLY A 260 -67.15 77.98 -23.29
N PRO A 261 -66.42 76.85 -23.38
CA PRO A 261 -64.99 76.76 -23.12
C PRO A 261 -64.18 75.88 -24.10
N HIS A 262 -62.85 75.95 -23.94
CA HIS A 262 -61.80 74.98 -24.27
C HIS A 262 -62.24 73.66 -24.93
N GLN A 263 -61.76 73.41 -26.15
CA GLN A 263 -61.51 72.04 -26.64
C GLN A 263 -60.02 71.78 -26.75
N SER A 264 -59.63 70.80 -25.95
CA SER A 264 -58.30 70.28 -25.72
C SER A 264 -57.85 69.44 -26.92
N LEU A 265 -56.70 69.78 -27.48
CA LEU A 265 -55.90 68.95 -28.40
C LEU A 265 -55.15 67.86 -27.61
N MET A 266 -55.86 67.14 -26.74
CA MET A 266 -55.38 65.98 -25.98
C MET A 266 -56.25 64.77 -26.35
N GLY A 267 -56.20 64.37 -27.63
CA GLY A 267 -57.08 63.32 -28.16
C GLY A 267 -56.44 62.38 -29.19
N GLU A 268 -55.19 62.58 -29.62
CA GLU A 268 -54.61 61.76 -30.71
C GLU A 268 -53.20 61.21 -30.47
N LEU A 269 -52.70 61.20 -29.22
CA LEU A 269 -51.44 60.51 -28.86
C LEU A 269 -51.59 59.43 -27.78
N SER A 270 -52.81 58.96 -27.53
CA SER A 270 -53.07 57.86 -26.58
C SER A 270 -53.27 56.49 -27.25
N ALA A 271 -52.93 56.34 -28.53
CA ALA A 271 -53.17 55.10 -29.30
C ALA A 271 -51.88 54.33 -29.68
N LEU A 272 -50.74 54.60 -29.04
CA LEU A 272 -49.50 53.89 -29.37
C LEU A 272 -48.56 53.70 -28.17
N ASN A 273 -49.08 53.47 -26.96
CA ASN A 273 -48.25 52.95 -25.86
C ASN A 273 -49.05 52.39 -24.67
N GLN A 274 -49.97 51.47 -24.94
CA GLN A 274 -50.57 50.61 -23.92
C GLN A 274 -50.60 49.20 -24.49
N ASP A 275 -49.48 48.50 -24.33
CA ASP A 275 -49.37 47.02 -24.33
C ASP A 275 -47.91 46.64 -24.07
N SER A 276 -47.44 46.94 -22.87
CA SER A 276 -46.27 46.33 -22.24
C SER A 276 -46.43 46.66 -20.76
N GLU A 277 -46.73 45.70 -19.88
CA GLU A 277 -45.71 45.37 -18.88
C GLU A 277 -45.89 44.01 -18.15
N ASP A 278 -46.88 43.18 -18.48
CA ASP A 278 -47.20 41.99 -17.63
C ASP A 278 -46.98 40.60 -18.26
N GLN A 279 -46.13 40.46 -19.30
CA GLN A 279 -45.92 39.14 -19.95
C GLN A 279 -44.46 38.73 -20.23
N TRP A 280 -43.45 39.47 -19.78
CA TRP A 280 -42.05 39.07 -20.03
C TRP A 280 -41.54 38.00 -19.04
N TRP A 281 -42.03 37.99 -17.79
CA TRP A 281 -41.49 37.11 -16.73
C TRP A 281 -41.96 35.65 -16.86
N TYR A 282 -43.04 35.38 -17.60
CA TYR A 282 -43.65 34.04 -17.68
C TYR A 282 -43.13 33.18 -18.84
N LYS A 283 -42.27 33.72 -19.74
CA LYS A 283 -41.84 33.02 -20.96
C LYS A 283 -40.42 32.45 -20.92
N HIS A 284 -39.65 32.74 -19.88
CA HIS A 284 -38.24 32.30 -19.77
C HIS A 284 -37.93 31.41 -18.56
N VAL A 285 -38.94 30.87 -17.89
CA VAL A 285 -38.76 29.81 -16.88
C VAL A 285 -39.58 28.58 -17.27
N GLN A 286 -39.26 28.01 -18.43
CA GLN A 286 -39.47 26.57 -18.65
C GLN A 286 -38.17 25.88 -18.24
N LEU A 287 -38.11 25.49 -16.97
CA LEU A 287 -37.15 24.50 -16.50
C LEU A 287 -37.40 23.23 -17.31
N ASP A 288 -36.35 22.75 -17.97
CA ASP A 288 -36.34 21.50 -18.72
C ASP A 288 -36.73 20.33 -17.77
N PRO A 289 -37.83 19.60 -18.03
CA PRO A 289 -38.24 18.46 -17.20
C PRO A 289 -37.24 17.29 -17.20
N SER A 290 -36.16 17.34 -17.99
CA SER A 290 -35.10 16.32 -17.96
C SER A 290 -34.00 16.59 -16.93
N MET A 291 -34.06 17.70 -16.18
CA MET A 291 -32.98 18.10 -15.26
C MET A 291 -33.22 17.73 -13.79
N THR A 292 -34.24 16.92 -13.48
CA THR A 292 -34.58 16.53 -12.09
C THR A 292 -34.27 15.06 -11.74
N GLU A 293 -33.61 14.30 -12.62
CA GLU A 293 -33.26 12.88 -12.39
C GLU A 293 -31.74 12.61 -12.23
N PHE A 294 -30.90 13.63 -12.05
CA PHE A 294 -29.43 13.45 -11.98
C PHE A 294 -28.80 13.45 -10.58
N TYR A 295 -29.60 13.22 -9.54
CA TYR A 295 -29.09 12.95 -8.19
C TYR A 295 -29.64 11.62 -7.67
N GLU A 296 -29.48 10.56 -8.46
CA GLU A 296 -29.34 9.23 -7.87
C GLU A 296 -27.85 8.94 -7.69
N ASP A 297 -27.59 8.43 -6.51
CA ASP A 297 -26.34 8.06 -5.89
C ASP A 297 -25.63 6.98 -6.71
N ASP A 298 -24.96 7.36 -7.78
CA ASP A 298 -23.90 6.54 -8.38
C ASP A 298 -22.71 6.57 -7.43
N GLY A 299 -22.80 5.76 -6.37
CA GLY A 299 -21.65 5.33 -5.61
C GLY A 299 -20.59 4.87 -6.60
N ILE A 300 -19.52 5.65 -6.72
CA ILE A 300 -18.33 5.28 -7.48
C ILE A 300 -17.75 4.07 -6.76
N GLU A 301 -18.24 2.88 -7.12
CA GLU A 301 -17.65 1.61 -6.78
C GLU A 301 -16.35 1.55 -7.59
N ILE A 302 -15.27 1.98 -6.96
CA ILE A 302 -13.93 1.84 -7.51
C ILE A 302 -13.68 0.33 -7.54
N ASP A 303 -13.88 -0.27 -8.71
CA ASP A 303 -13.52 -1.65 -8.98
C ASP A 303 -12.01 -1.81 -8.75
N ASP A 304 -11.67 -2.34 -7.58
CA ASP A 304 -10.33 -2.57 -7.06
C ASP A 304 -9.51 -3.49 -7.98
N ALA A 305 -10.17 -4.22 -8.88
CA ALA A 305 -9.53 -4.95 -9.97
C ALA A 305 -8.75 -4.05 -10.94
N SER A 306 -9.26 -2.84 -11.25
CA SER A 306 -8.59 -1.92 -12.19
C SER A 306 -7.37 -1.23 -11.57
N PHE A 307 -7.40 -0.94 -10.26
CA PHE A 307 -6.27 -0.38 -9.54
C PHE A 307 -5.18 -1.42 -9.26
N LEU A 308 -5.56 -2.67 -8.97
CA LEU A 308 -4.62 -3.80 -8.86
C LEU A 308 -4.00 -4.16 -10.22
N ALA A 309 -4.74 -4.05 -11.32
CA ALA A 309 -4.19 -4.22 -12.65
C ALA A 309 -3.17 -3.11 -12.99
N ALA A 310 -3.47 -1.84 -12.69
CA ALA A 310 -2.54 -0.73 -12.95
C ALA A 310 -1.23 -0.83 -12.14
N THR A 311 -1.29 -1.33 -10.90
CA THR A 311 -0.11 -1.50 -10.03
C THR A 311 0.70 -2.75 -10.33
N THR A 312 0.08 -3.79 -10.90
CA THR A 312 0.79 -5.04 -11.29
C THR A 312 1.29 -5.06 -12.73
N THR A 313 0.83 -4.15 -13.60
CA THR A 313 1.15 -4.17 -15.05
C THR A 313 2.22 -3.17 -15.48
N SER A 314 3.00 -2.62 -14.55
CA SER A 314 4.17 -1.80 -14.90
C SER A 314 5.29 -2.69 -15.45
N GLY A 315 5.14 -3.13 -16.72
CA GLY A 315 6.19 -3.84 -17.45
C GLY A 315 5.80 -4.94 -18.43
N ARG A 316 4.53 -5.20 -18.75
CA ARG A 316 4.18 -6.18 -19.80
C ARG A 316 3.20 -5.63 -20.83
N LEU A 317 3.71 -5.41 -22.04
CA LEU A 317 2.94 -5.16 -23.24
C LEU A 317 1.88 -6.27 -23.41
N ILE A 318 0.61 -5.94 -23.20
CA ILE A 318 -0.50 -6.75 -23.65
C ILE A 318 -0.69 -6.44 -25.14
N ARG A 319 -0.32 -7.42 -25.98
CA ARG A 319 -0.63 -7.44 -27.41
C ARG A 319 -2.11 -7.77 -27.56
N ASN A 320 -2.93 -6.77 -27.89
CA ASN A 320 -4.29 -6.99 -28.38
C ASN A 320 -4.22 -7.56 -29.81
N GLU A 321 -4.88 -8.70 -30.04
CA GLU A 321 -4.81 -9.43 -31.32
C GLU A 321 -5.80 -8.96 -32.40
N GLU A 322 -6.58 -7.89 -32.22
CA GLU A 322 -7.62 -7.55 -33.23
C GLU A 322 -7.52 -6.20 -33.94
N THR A 323 -6.58 -5.32 -33.62
CA THR A 323 -6.31 -4.16 -34.50
C THR A 323 -4.84 -3.78 -34.48
N GLY A 324 -4.10 -4.19 -35.50
CA GLY A 324 -2.67 -3.90 -35.67
C GLY A 324 -2.36 -2.42 -35.93
N LYS A 325 -2.43 -1.58 -34.89
CA LYS A 325 -1.93 -0.20 -34.92
C LYS A 325 -1.19 0.13 -33.62
N THR A 326 0.14 0.16 -33.71
CA THR A 326 1.03 0.72 -32.68
C THR A 326 1.04 2.25 -32.81
N LEU A 327 0.38 2.95 -31.88
CA LEU A 327 0.58 4.38 -31.69
C LEU A 327 1.76 4.59 -30.74
N LYS A 328 2.86 5.07 -31.30
CA LYS A 328 4.02 5.59 -30.59
C LYS A 328 3.61 6.96 -30.06
N MET A 329 3.49 7.11 -28.74
CA MET A 329 3.38 8.42 -28.11
C MET A 329 4.70 8.67 -27.40
N GLU A 330 5.54 9.50 -28.04
CA GLU A 330 6.71 10.09 -27.41
C GLU A 330 6.22 10.99 -26.27
N ALA A 331 6.54 10.61 -25.05
CA ALA A 331 6.49 11.49 -23.90
C ALA A 331 7.93 11.63 -23.40
N ASP A 332 8.51 12.78 -23.72
CA ASP A 332 9.69 13.31 -23.06
C ASP A 332 9.41 13.40 -21.55
N SER A 333 10.09 12.56 -20.77
CA SER A 333 10.34 12.82 -19.36
C SER A 333 11.68 12.22 -18.97
N ASN A 334 12.74 12.92 -19.35
CA ASN A 334 13.98 12.90 -18.58
C ASN A 334 13.65 13.38 -17.16
N VAL A 335 14.23 12.67 -16.17
CA VAL A 335 14.29 12.94 -14.72
C VAL A 335 13.59 11.85 -13.91
N LEU A 336 14.42 11.06 -13.21
CA LEU A 336 14.13 9.97 -12.24
C LEU A 336 14.02 8.54 -12.81
N ASP A 337 15.13 7.95 -13.25
CA ASP A 337 15.18 6.50 -13.50
C ASP A 337 16.40 5.78 -12.89
N SER A 338 17.10 6.40 -11.94
CA SER A 338 18.27 5.76 -11.31
C SER A 338 17.95 4.99 -10.01
N SER A 339 16.75 5.13 -9.44
CA SER A 339 16.39 4.48 -8.16
C SER A 339 15.40 3.32 -8.31
N CYS A 340 14.77 3.17 -9.48
CA CYS A 340 13.73 2.16 -9.71
C CYS A 340 14.28 0.80 -10.19
N SER A 341 15.53 0.75 -10.69
CA SER A 341 16.18 -0.50 -11.13
C SER A 341 16.47 -1.44 -9.97
N SER A 342 16.99 -0.91 -8.85
CA SER A 342 17.41 -1.72 -7.70
C SER A 342 16.23 -2.39 -6.98
N GLU A 343 15.13 -1.67 -6.81
CA GLU A 343 13.92 -2.22 -6.18
C GLU A 343 13.23 -3.25 -7.08
N ARG A 344 13.29 -3.06 -8.41
CA ARG A 344 12.79 -4.03 -9.39
C ARG A 344 13.65 -5.29 -9.41
N GLU A 345 14.98 -5.17 -9.42
CA GLU A 345 15.91 -6.31 -9.35
C GLU A 345 15.77 -7.08 -8.03
N PHE A 346 15.58 -6.38 -6.92
CA PHE A 346 15.31 -7.00 -5.62
C PHE A 346 13.98 -7.76 -5.62
N MET A 347 12.91 -7.16 -6.16
CA MET A 347 11.60 -7.82 -6.24
C MET A 347 11.60 -9.01 -7.19
N GLU A 348 12.37 -8.95 -8.28
CA GLU A 348 12.56 -10.09 -9.20
C GLU A 348 13.34 -11.22 -8.49
N SER A 349 14.42 -10.88 -7.78
CA SER A 349 15.20 -11.83 -6.98
C SER A 349 14.37 -12.48 -5.87
N PHE A 350 13.55 -11.69 -5.17
CA PHE A 350 12.66 -12.17 -4.13
C PHE A 350 11.58 -13.10 -4.72
N ARG A 351 11.01 -12.77 -5.88
CA ARG A 351 10.07 -13.64 -6.58
C ARG A 351 10.71 -14.96 -7.01
N THR A 352 11.94 -14.93 -7.50
CA THR A 352 12.68 -16.16 -7.86
C THR A 352 12.99 -17.01 -6.64
N GLU A 353 13.41 -16.40 -5.53
CA GLU A 353 13.72 -17.12 -4.29
C GLU A 353 12.45 -17.75 -3.67
N VAL A 354 11.33 -17.01 -3.65
CA VAL A 354 10.03 -17.56 -3.21
C VAL A 354 9.56 -18.70 -4.12
N ALA A 355 9.77 -18.60 -5.44
CA ALA A 355 9.45 -19.67 -6.37
C ALA A 355 10.32 -20.92 -6.14
N GLU A 356 11.62 -20.74 -5.87
CA GLU A 356 12.53 -21.83 -5.54
C GLU A 356 12.15 -22.51 -4.22
N ILE A 357 11.85 -21.73 -3.17
CA ILE A 357 11.39 -22.28 -1.87
C ILE A 357 10.08 -23.05 -2.06
N TYR A 358 9.14 -22.53 -2.84
CA TYR A 358 7.89 -23.22 -3.12
C TYR A 358 8.12 -24.53 -3.89
N GLN A 359 9.05 -24.54 -4.85
CA GLN A 359 9.40 -25.73 -5.60
C GLN A 359 10.14 -26.77 -4.74
N GLN A 360 11.02 -26.33 -3.84
CA GLN A 360 11.67 -27.20 -2.85
C GLN A 360 10.65 -27.79 -1.87
N LEU A 361 9.74 -26.98 -1.34
CA LEU A 361 8.68 -27.46 -0.45
C LEU A 361 7.77 -28.46 -1.16
N ARG A 362 7.41 -28.19 -2.42
CA ARG A 362 6.64 -29.11 -3.25
C ARG A 362 7.39 -30.42 -3.48
N GLN A 363 8.71 -30.38 -3.71
CA GLN A 363 9.54 -31.57 -3.88
C GLN A 363 9.60 -32.37 -2.57
N VAL A 364 9.80 -31.72 -1.43
CA VAL A 364 9.77 -32.36 -0.11
C VAL A 364 8.41 -32.99 0.17
N CYS A 365 7.31 -32.31 -0.14
CA CYS A 365 5.96 -32.88 0.00
C CYS A 365 5.75 -34.10 -0.92
N LEU A 366 6.30 -34.08 -2.14
CA LEU A 366 6.26 -35.22 -3.05
C LEU A 366 7.11 -36.39 -2.55
N ASP A 367 8.30 -36.11 -1.99
CA ASP A 367 9.21 -37.12 -1.45
C ASP A 367 8.63 -37.76 -0.17
N VAL A 368 8.01 -36.97 0.71
CA VAL A 368 7.25 -37.46 1.88
C VAL A 368 6.04 -38.28 1.45
N SER A 369 5.34 -37.86 0.39
CA SER A 369 4.20 -38.60 -0.15
C SER A 369 4.65 -39.92 -0.80
N ALA A 370 5.78 -39.93 -1.52
CA ALA A 370 6.35 -41.13 -2.11
C ALA A 370 6.90 -42.11 -1.06
N GLN A 371 7.52 -41.60 0.02
CA GLN A 371 7.91 -42.41 1.18
C GLN A 371 6.71 -42.95 1.95
N SER A 372 5.64 -42.17 2.08
CA SER A 372 4.38 -42.60 2.69
C SER A 372 3.71 -43.74 1.91
N VAL A 373 3.72 -43.67 0.56
CA VAL A 373 3.17 -44.74 -0.29
C VAL A 373 4.01 -46.03 -0.22
N ASN A 374 5.33 -45.94 -0.07
CA ASN A 374 6.20 -47.11 0.13
C ASN A 374 6.10 -47.72 1.55
N SER A 375 5.50 -47.01 2.50
CA SER A 375 5.34 -47.44 3.89
C SER A 375 3.98 -48.07 4.19
N ASN A 376 3.11 -48.22 3.19
CA ASN A 376 1.78 -48.80 3.36
C ASN A 376 1.83 -50.33 3.44
N LEU A 377 2.36 -50.84 4.55
CA LEU A 377 1.84 -52.05 5.16
C LEU A 377 1.14 -51.68 6.48
N SER A 378 -0.17 -51.46 6.34
CA SER A 378 -1.21 -51.75 7.33
C SER A 378 -1.48 -50.75 8.47
N VAL A 379 -2.78 -50.41 8.53
CA VAL A 379 -3.60 -50.11 9.70
C VAL A 379 -3.68 -48.64 10.17
N SER A 380 -4.79 -48.06 9.73
CA SER A 380 -5.62 -47.04 10.37
C SER A 380 -5.55 -47.03 11.91
N GLY A 381 -5.31 -45.84 12.46
CA GLY A 381 -5.65 -45.47 13.84
C GLY A 381 -4.62 -45.94 14.87
N ASP A 382 -4.00 -44.94 15.52
CA ASP A 382 -3.14 -45.04 16.71
C ASP A 382 -1.63 -45.10 16.42
N CYS A 383 -1.07 -43.93 16.07
CA CYS A 383 0.37 -43.69 16.21
C CYS A 383 0.72 -43.72 17.71
N THR A 384 1.11 -44.88 18.21
CA THR A 384 1.70 -45.01 19.55
C THR A 384 3.02 -44.24 19.61
N PRO A 385 3.40 -43.68 20.78
CA PRO A 385 4.63 -42.90 20.96
C PRO A 385 5.90 -43.60 20.45
N ASP A 386 5.90 -44.94 20.45
CA ASP A 386 7.01 -45.77 19.97
C ASP A 386 7.23 -45.65 18.45
N LEU A 387 6.19 -45.39 17.66
CA LEU A 387 6.30 -45.21 16.21
C LEU A 387 6.94 -43.86 15.87
N LEU A 388 6.56 -42.82 16.60
CA LEU A 388 7.16 -41.48 16.51
C LEU A 388 8.63 -41.50 16.93
N ALA A 389 8.95 -42.20 18.02
CA ALA A 389 10.33 -42.38 18.45
C ALA A 389 11.15 -43.10 17.37
N ARG A 390 10.59 -44.12 16.72
CA ARG A 390 11.28 -44.85 15.64
C ARG A 390 11.53 -43.96 14.41
N ILE A 391 10.55 -43.17 13.99
CA ILE A 391 10.69 -42.21 12.89
C ILE A 391 11.74 -41.13 13.22
N GLU A 392 11.76 -40.64 14.47
CA GLU A 392 12.77 -39.70 14.94
C GLU A 392 14.17 -40.31 14.94
N TRP A 393 14.30 -41.58 15.38
CA TRP A 393 15.55 -42.32 15.33
C TRP A 393 16.03 -42.54 13.88
N ASP A 394 15.13 -42.87 12.96
CA ASP A 394 15.46 -43.05 11.54
C ASP A 394 15.92 -41.72 10.90
N PHE A 395 15.30 -40.58 11.27
CA PHE A 395 15.74 -39.26 10.83
C PHE A 395 17.12 -38.89 11.39
N ARG A 396 17.36 -39.15 12.67
CA ARG A 396 18.67 -38.94 13.31
C ARG A 396 19.75 -39.82 12.69
N LEU A 397 19.43 -41.08 12.38
CA LEU A 397 20.35 -42.00 11.70
C LEU A 397 20.64 -41.59 10.26
N ALA A 398 19.64 -41.10 9.52
CA ALA A 398 19.83 -40.57 8.17
C ALA A 398 20.71 -39.31 8.17
N SER A 399 20.45 -38.38 9.09
CA SER A 399 21.27 -37.18 9.29
C SER A 399 22.72 -37.53 9.66
N LEU A 400 22.91 -38.45 10.61
CA LEU A 400 24.25 -38.95 10.98
C LEU A 400 24.96 -39.60 9.79
N ARG A 401 24.24 -40.42 9.00
CA ARG A 401 24.79 -41.06 7.82
C ARG A 401 25.25 -40.03 6.80
N ASN A 402 24.45 -38.99 6.55
CA ASN A 402 24.79 -37.89 5.65
C ASN A 402 26.06 -37.16 6.10
N VAL A 403 26.14 -36.78 7.39
CA VAL A 403 27.33 -36.14 7.97
C VAL A 403 28.57 -37.03 7.86
N LEU A 404 28.43 -38.35 8.05
CA LEU A 404 29.54 -39.30 7.88
C LEU A 404 29.97 -39.43 6.41
N THR A 405 29.03 -39.37 5.47
CA THR A 405 29.37 -39.30 4.03
C THR A 405 30.13 -38.02 3.68
N ASP A 406 29.71 -36.88 4.23
CA ASP A 406 30.36 -35.59 3.98
C ASP A 406 31.75 -35.54 4.60
N LEU A 407 31.91 -36.02 5.83
CA LEU A 407 33.22 -36.18 6.46
C LEU A 407 34.13 -37.13 5.69
N ARG A 408 33.57 -38.22 5.14
CA ARG A 408 34.33 -39.13 4.27
C ARG A 408 34.72 -38.47 2.95
N GLY A 409 33.86 -37.64 2.37
CA GLY A 409 34.15 -36.83 1.19
C GLY A 409 35.30 -35.84 1.46
N LEU A 410 35.19 -35.08 2.54
CA LEU A 410 36.23 -34.14 2.98
C LEU A 410 37.57 -34.83 3.28
N LEU A 411 37.54 -36.01 3.89
CA LEU A 411 38.76 -36.82 4.12
C LEU A 411 39.36 -37.33 2.80
N GLN A 412 38.53 -37.72 1.83
CA GLN A 412 39.00 -38.10 0.50
C GLN A 412 39.59 -36.90 -0.25
N ASP A 413 38.98 -35.72 -0.13
CA ASP A 413 39.49 -34.49 -0.71
C ASP A 413 40.83 -34.09 -0.08
N LEU A 414 40.99 -34.25 1.23
CA LEU A 414 42.25 -34.03 1.96
C LEU A 414 43.36 -35.02 1.55
N VAL A 415 43.01 -36.27 1.26
CA VAL A 415 43.95 -37.30 0.76
C VAL A 415 44.27 -37.10 -0.73
N ALA A 416 43.35 -36.48 -1.49
CA ALA A 416 43.53 -36.16 -2.91
C ALA A 416 44.33 -34.88 -3.16
N ILE A 417 44.66 -34.10 -2.12
CA ILE A 417 45.61 -32.98 -2.23
C ILE A 417 46.99 -33.56 -2.57
N PRO A 418 47.54 -33.31 -3.78
CA PRO A 418 48.87 -33.78 -4.12
C PRO A 418 49.84 -33.08 -3.18
N SER A 419 50.67 -33.85 -2.47
CA SER A 419 51.81 -33.36 -1.69
C SER A 419 52.83 -32.71 -2.63
N LYS A 420 52.55 -31.47 -3.07
CA LYS A 420 53.54 -30.53 -3.58
C LYS A 420 53.81 -29.55 -2.46
N VAL A 421 54.96 -29.77 -1.83
CA VAL A 421 55.88 -28.83 -1.18
C VAL A 421 56.49 -29.57 0.01
N ILE A 422 57.53 -30.36 -0.28
CA ILE A 422 58.85 -30.29 0.37
C ILE A 422 59.89 -30.41 -0.73
#